data_AF-A0A1B9LA97-F1
#
_entry.id   AF-A0A1B9LA97-F1
#
_cell.length_a   1.000
_cell.length_b   1.000
_cell.length_c   1.000
_cell.angle_alpha   90.00
_cell.angle_beta   90.00
_cell.angle_gamma   90.00
#
_symmetry.space_group_name_H-M   'P 1'
#
loop_
_entity.id
_entity.type
_entity.pdbx_description
1 polymer ?
#
loop_
_entity_poly.entity_id
_entity_poly.type
_entity_poly.pdbx_seq_one_letter_code
_entity_poly.pdbx_strand_id
1 'polypeptide(L)'
;MKKIIFLFCLTIGFGVYADNDAEMQEMKQQQLAREYLTPHLKDPDSAEFRNQKGFCGEVNSNNSLGDKTGFQRFIVSDKDLYVLEQDSGFFGVDFESLWNKMCN
;
A
#
# COMPACT_ATOMS: atom_id res chain seq x y z
N MET A 1 -10.84 -43.90 -37.96
CA MET A 1 -9.78 -44.57 -37.19
C MET A 1 -8.45 -43.85 -37.44
N LYS A 2 -7.66 -43.61 -36.37
CA LYS A 2 -6.30 -43.01 -36.29
C LYS A 2 -6.20 -41.53 -36.70
N LYS A 3 -6.13 -40.54 -35.80
CA LYS A 3 -5.11 -40.18 -34.75
C LYS A 3 -3.69 -40.01 -35.29
N ILE A 4 -3.25 -38.75 -35.48
CA ILE A 4 -1.86 -38.22 -35.40
C ILE A 4 -2.00 -36.72 -35.04
N ILE A 5 -1.97 -36.31 -33.77
CA ILE A 5 -0.86 -35.99 -32.83
C ILE A 5 -0.26 -34.58 -33.02
N PHE A 6 -0.50 -33.78 -31.96
CA PHE A 6 0.13 -32.56 -31.46
C PHE A 6 1.60 -32.32 -31.85
N LEU A 7 1.96 -31.05 -32.10
CA LEU A 7 3.07 -30.36 -31.41
C LEU A 7 3.07 -28.86 -31.80
N PHE A 8 3.60 -28.01 -30.92
CA PHE A 8 3.78 -26.54 -31.00
C PHE A 8 2.70 -25.68 -30.34
N CYS A 9 2.70 -25.65 -29.01
CA CYS A 9 2.52 -24.40 -28.24
C CYS A 9 2.93 -24.60 -26.77
N LEU A 10 4.18 -24.98 -26.51
CA LEU A 10 4.66 -25.28 -25.15
C LEU A 10 5.98 -24.60 -24.78
N THR A 11 6.28 -23.42 -25.34
CA THR A 11 7.52 -22.68 -25.02
C THR A 11 7.35 -21.21 -24.64
N ILE A 12 6.13 -20.69 -24.44
CA ILE A 12 5.91 -19.32 -23.94
C ILE A 12 5.31 -19.31 -22.52
N GLY A 13 5.49 -20.40 -21.76
CA GLY A 13 4.74 -20.65 -20.53
C GLY A 13 5.48 -20.47 -19.21
N PHE A 14 6.76 -20.07 -19.18
CA PHE A 14 7.53 -20.05 -17.92
C PHE A 14 8.14 -18.70 -17.54
N GLY A 15 8.15 -17.70 -18.42
CA GLY A 15 8.75 -16.38 -18.13
C GLY A 15 7.77 -15.30 -17.66
N VAL A 16 6.46 -15.48 -17.88
CA VAL A 16 5.45 -14.41 -17.69
C VAL A 16 4.74 -14.49 -16.34
N TYR A 17 4.78 -15.64 -15.65
CA TYR A 17 4.01 -15.81 -14.41
C TYR A 17 4.62 -15.12 -13.18
N ALA A 18 5.95 -14.97 -13.10
CA ALA A 18 6.60 -14.47 -11.89
C ALA A 18 6.46 -12.94 -11.67
N ASP A 19 6.35 -12.15 -12.73
CA ASP A 19 6.25 -10.68 -12.65
C ASP A 19 4.87 -10.22 -12.14
N ASN A 20 3.82 -10.91 -12.62
CA ASN A 20 2.44 -10.64 -12.22
C ASN A 20 2.19 -10.91 -10.72
N ASP A 21 2.90 -11.87 -10.13
CA ASP A 21 2.71 -12.22 -8.72
C ASP A 21 3.23 -11.11 -7.80
N ALA A 22 4.41 -10.55 -8.08
CA ALA A 22 5.00 -9.48 -7.27
C ALA A 22 4.17 -8.19 -7.38
N GLU A 23 3.76 -7.82 -8.60
CA GLU A 23 2.88 -6.66 -8.82
C GLU A 23 1.53 -6.84 -8.12
N MET A 24 0.95 -8.05 -8.18
CA MET A 24 -0.30 -8.34 -7.48
C MET A 24 -0.15 -8.30 -5.96
N GLN A 25 0.96 -8.79 -5.41
CA GLN A 25 1.23 -8.67 -3.97
C GLN A 25 1.37 -7.20 -3.56
N GLU A 26 2.10 -6.40 -4.33
CA GLU A 26 2.28 -4.98 -4.08
C GLU A 26 0.93 -4.23 -4.09
N MET A 27 0.10 -4.44 -5.13
CA MET A 27 -1.25 -3.85 -5.18
C MET A 27 -2.12 -4.25 -3.99
N LYS A 28 -2.03 -5.52 -3.56
CA LYS A 28 -2.76 -6.03 -2.40
C LYS A 28 -2.30 -5.36 -1.11
N GLN A 29 -0.99 -5.23 -0.89
CA GLN A 29 -0.44 -4.52 0.25
C GLN A 29 -0.93 -3.07 0.28
N GLN A 30 -0.93 -2.43 -0.88
CA GLN A 30 -1.39 -1.05 -0.97
C GLN A 30 -2.89 -0.92 -0.63
N GLN A 31 -3.71 -1.86 -1.10
CA GLN A 31 -5.12 -1.90 -0.75
C GLN A 31 -5.33 -2.11 0.75
N LEU A 32 -4.60 -3.06 1.36
CA LEU A 32 -4.69 -3.32 2.80
C LEU A 32 -4.26 -2.11 3.62
N ALA A 33 -3.18 -1.41 3.24
CA ALA A 33 -2.76 -0.22 3.97
C ALA A 33 -3.84 0.88 3.96
N ARG A 34 -4.54 1.04 2.83
CA ARG A 34 -5.68 1.97 2.73
C ARG A 34 -6.84 1.52 3.60
N GLU A 35 -7.23 0.25 3.50
CA GLU A 35 -8.30 -0.33 4.31
C GLU A 35 -8.03 -0.22 5.82
N TYR A 36 -6.78 -0.38 6.24
CA TYR A 36 -6.39 -0.30 7.65
C TYR A 36 -6.30 1.15 8.13
N LEU A 37 -5.78 2.08 7.32
CA LEU A 37 -5.59 3.46 7.75
C LEU A 37 -6.87 4.29 7.71
N THR A 38 -7.71 4.12 6.67
CA THR A 38 -8.89 4.95 6.41
C THR A 38 -9.83 5.11 7.62
N PRO A 39 -10.18 4.05 8.38
CA PRO A 39 -11.05 4.16 9.55
C PRO A 39 -10.50 5.04 10.68
N HIS A 40 -9.20 5.30 10.68
CA HIS A 40 -8.51 6.08 11.72
C HIS A 40 -8.32 7.55 11.35
N LEU A 41 -8.62 7.93 10.10
CA LEU A 41 -8.58 9.32 9.65
C LEU A 41 -9.75 10.12 10.24
N LYS A 42 -9.57 11.44 10.36
CA LYS A 42 -10.60 12.33 10.93
C LYS A 42 -11.87 12.37 10.07
N ASP A 43 -11.71 12.26 8.75
CA ASP A 43 -12.78 12.14 7.76
C ASP A 43 -12.40 11.06 6.74
N PRO A 44 -12.83 9.81 6.95
CA PRO A 44 -12.48 8.67 6.09
C PRO A 44 -12.90 8.84 4.63
N ASP A 45 -14.04 9.48 4.37
CA ASP A 45 -14.62 9.56 3.02
C ASP A 45 -13.88 10.57 2.12
N SER A 46 -13.12 11.49 2.71
CA SER A 46 -12.29 12.45 1.97
C SER A 46 -10.84 12.00 1.81
N ALA A 47 -10.50 10.77 2.20
CA ALA A 47 -9.14 10.25 2.14
C ALA A 47 -8.61 10.16 0.70
N GLU A 48 -7.48 10.83 0.46
CA GLU A 48 -6.74 10.76 -0.79
C GLU A 48 -5.34 10.18 -0.51
N PHE A 49 -4.98 9.13 -1.24
CA PHE A 49 -3.70 8.45 -1.11
C PHE A 49 -2.84 8.72 -2.34
N ARG A 50 -1.53 8.94 -2.14
CA ARG A 50 -0.56 9.09 -3.23
C ARG A 50 0.81 8.55 -2.83
N ASN A 51 1.69 8.40 -3.82
CA ASN A 51 3.07 7.96 -3.64
C ASN A 51 3.20 6.69 -2.78
N GLN A 52 2.22 5.79 -2.91
CA GLN A 52 2.13 4.59 -2.08
C GLN A 52 3.02 3.48 -2.64
N LYS A 53 3.75 2.81 -1.72
CA LYS A 53 4.53 1.60 -1.95
C LYS A 53 4.31 0.66 -0.78
N GLY A 54 3.68 -0.49 -1.04
CA GLY A 54 3.21 -1.42 -0.05
C GLY A 54 2.40 -0.73 1.04
N PHE A 55 2.92 -0.78 2.26
CA PHE A 55 2.29 -0.21 3.46
C PHE A 55 2.75 1.21 3.83
N CYS A 56 3.52 1.86 2.97
CA CYS A 56 3.98 3.24 3.17
C CYS A 56 3.45 4.15 2.06
N GLY A 57 3.23 5.42 2.37
CA GLY A 57 2.81 6.40 1.38
C GLY A 57 2.45 7.74 2.00
N GLU A 58 1.69 8.54 1.26
CA GLU A 58 1.14 9.79 1.74
C GLU A 58 -0.39 9.75 1.71
N VAL A 59 -1.01 10.34 2.73
CA VAL A 59 -2.47 10.48 2.85
C VAL A 59 -2.86 11.91 3.19
N ASN A 60 -3.98 12.37 2.64
CA ASN A 60 -4.62 13.63 3.01
C ASN A 60 -6.11 13.36 3.26
N SER A 61 -6.64 13.87 4.37
CA SER A 61 -8.05 13.80 4.72
C SER A 61 -8.49 15.14 5.31
N ASN A 62 -9.78 15.43 5.28
CA ASN A 62 -10.29 16.59 5.98
C ASN A 62 -10.09 16.44 7.50
N ASN A 63 -9.92 17.57 8.18
CA ASN A 63 -10.00 17.63 9.63
C ASN A 63 -11.46 17.66 10.12
N SER A 64 -11.66 17.78 11.43
CA SER A 64 -12.99 17.88 12.04
C SER A 64 -13.80 19.12 11.65
N LEU A 65 -13.20 20.10 10.95
CA LEU A 65 -13.86 21.28 10.41
C LEU A 65 -14.18 21.15 8.92
N GLY A 66 -13.78 20.06 8.26
CA GLY A 66 -14.00 19.82 6.83
C GLY A 66 -12.90 20.36 5.91
N ASP A 67 -11.82 20.92 6.46
CA ASP A 67 -10.70 21.47 5.68
C ASP A 67 -9.60 20.42 5.45
N LYS A 68 -9.00 20.43 4.26
CA LYS A 68 -7.82 19.61 3.95
C LYS A 68 -6.62 20.09 4.75
N THR A 69 -5.94 19.17 5.43
CA THR A 69 -4.73 19.47 6.23
C THR A 69 -3.43 19.37 5.43
N GLY A 70 -3.50 18.83 4.22
CA GLY A 70 -2.33 18.54 3.40
C GLY A 70 -1.91 17.08 3.53
N PHE A 71 -1.12 16.62 2.57
CA PHE A 71 -0.58 15.26 2.57
C PHE A 71 0.46 15.10 3.67
N GLN A 72 0.37 13.99 4.40
CA GLN A 72 1.34 13.55 5.39
C GLN A 72 1.75 12.11 5.14
N ARG A 73 2.96 11.74 5.54
CA ARG A 73 3.43 10.36 5.41
C ARG A 73 2.75 9.44 6.42
N PHE A 74 2.49 8.21 5.99
CA PHE A 74 1.99 7.14 6.84
C PHE A 74 2.83 5.87 6.71
N ILE A 75 2.87 5.10 7.79
CA ILE A 75 3.41 3.74 7.82
C ILE A 75 2.33 2.86 8.45
N VAL A 76 1.89 1.81 7.76
CA VAL A 76 1.00 0.79 8.31
C VAL A 76 1.83 -0.47 8.54
N SER A 77 1.69 -1.11 9.71
CA SER A 77 2.32 -2.40 9.98
C SER A 77 1.29 -3.52 10.09
N ASP A 78 0.13 -3.21 10.64
CA ASP A 78 -0.99 -4.14 10.83
C ASP A 78 -2.30 -3.34 10.89
N LYS A 79 -3.44 -4.02 11.01
CA LYS A 79 -4.78 -3.43 11.01
C LYS A 79 -4.96 -2.30 12.02
N ASP A 80 -4.40 -2.46 13.22
CA ASP A 80 -4.54 -1.49 14.31
C ASP A 80 -3.21 -0.81 14.67
N LEU A 81 -2.16 -1.03 13.86
CA LEU A 81 -0.83 -0.46 14.07
C LEU A 81 -0.41 0.36 12.86
N TYR A 82 -0.51 1.67 13.02
CA TYR A 82 -0.10 2.66 12.04
C TYR A 82 0.60 3.84 12.72
N VAL A 83 1.39 4.58 11.94
CA VAL A 83 2.02 5.83 12.38
C VAL A 83 1.79 6.88 11.32
N LEU A 84 1.22 8.00 11.72
CA LEU A 84 1.18 9.22 10.94
C LEU A 84 2.35 10.12 11.34
N GLU A 85 3.02 10.72 10.36
CA GLU A 85 4.17 11.60 10.61
C GLU A 85 3.85 12.73 11.59
N GLN A 86 2.66 13.33 11.48
CA GLN A 86 2.25 14.43 12.36
C GLN A 86 2.02 13.98 13.80
N ASP A 87 1.69 12.70 14.01
CA ASP A 87 1.42 12.13 15.33
C ASP A 87 2.67 11.50 15.97
N SER A 88 3.75 11.27 15.21
CA SER A 88 4.92 10.53 15.69
C SER A 88 5.59 11.18 16.91
N GLY A 89 5.58 12.51 16.97
CA GLY A 89 6.12 13.29 18.08
C GLY A 89 5.37 13.05 19.39
N PHE A 90 4.07 12.75 19.33
CA PHE A 90 3.28 12.40 20.51
C PHE A 90 3.68 11.05 21.10
N PHE A 91 4.04 10.09 20.24
CA PHE A 91 4.47 8.75 20.63
C PHE A 91 5.96 8.65 20.97
N GLY A 92 6.72 9.74 20.83
CA GLY A 92 8.18 9.74 21.03
C GLY A 92 8.91 8.89 19.99
N VAL A 93 8.32 8.70 18.81
CA VAL A 93 8.90 7.90 17.72
C VAL A 93 9.66 8.82 16.76
N ASP A 94 10.92 8.49 16.51
CA ASP A 94 11.69 9.07 15.40
C ASP A 94 11.15 8.53 14.08
N PHE A 95 10.24 9.30 13.48
CA PHE A 95 9.55 8.90 12.25
C PHE A 95 10.52 8.71 11.09
N GLU A 96 11.55 9.53 10.96
CA GLU A 96 12.50 9.41 9.86
C GLU A 96 13.31 8.12 9.97
N SER A 97 13.74 7.76 11.17
CA SER A 97 14.43 6.48 11.41
C SER A 97 13.52 5.30 11.03
N LEU A 98 12.25 5.35 11.43
CA LEU A 98 11.29 4.29 11.11
C LEU A 98 10.98 4.22 9.61
N TRP A 99 10.77 5.37 8.97
CA TRP A 99 10.53 5.47 7.53
C TRP A 99 11.69 4.88 6.74
N ASN A 100 12.92 5.27 7.04
CA ASN A 100 14.11 4.75 6.35
C ASN A 100 14.31 3.24 6.52
N LYS A 101 13.81 2.67 7.63
CA LYS A 101 13.91 1.23 7.89
C LYS A 101 12.81 0.43 7.20
N MET A 102 11.61 1.00 7.08
CA MET A 102 10.41 0.25 6.65
C MET A 102 9.99 0.56 5.20
N CYS A 103 10.31 1.73 4.68
CA CYS A 103 9.70 2.30 3.47
C CYS A 103 10.70 2.63 2.35
N ASN A 104 12.01 2.52 2.62
CA ASN A 104 13.07 2.72 1.62
C ASN A 104 13.54 1.42 0.99
#